data_AF-A0A0Q9Y2R6-F1
#
_entry.id   AF-A0A0Q9Y2R6-F1
#
_cell.length_a   1.000
_cell.length_b   1.000
_cell.length_c   1.000
_cell.angle_alpha   90.00
_cell.angle_beta   90.00
_cell.angle_gamma   90.00
#
_symmetry.space_group_name_H-M   'P 1'
#
loop_
_entity.id
_entity.type
_entity.pdbx_description
1 polymer ?
#
loop_
_entity_poly.entity_id
_entity_poly.type
_entity_poly.pdbx_seq_one_letter_code
_entity_poly.pdbx_strand_id
1 'polypeptide(L)'
;MLNRHGEMHEETNRVLGELKNLPEEITVLFMASNPLDAPQLRLDEEARAIQEMIRKSEHRDSVSFDTRWATRALDVIQAINEENPAIIHFSGHGSEDDELVFQDNQGNAKLVR
;
A
#
# COMPACT_ATOMS: atom_id res chain seq x y z
N MET A 1 6.55 46.93 -8.79
CA MET A 1 6.31 46.33 -7.45
C MET A 1 4.94 45.65 -7.34
N LEU A 2 3.90 46.06 -8.08
CA LEU A 2 2.54 45.51 -7.96
C LEU A 2 2.37 44.07 -8.52
N ASN A 3 3.04 43.68 -9.61
CA ASN A 3 2.89 42.32 -10.17
C ASN A 3 3.43 41.21 -9.27
N ARG A 4 4.55 41.43 -8.57
CA ARG A 4 5.17 40.43 -7.67
C ARG A 4 4.28 40.04 -6.49
N HIS A 5 3.38 40.93 -6.07
CA HIS A 5 2.47 40.66 -4.95
C HIS A 5 1.28 39.79 -5.40
N GLY A 6 0.79 40.00 -6.63
CA GLY A 6 -0.26 39.15 -7.21
C GLY A 6 0.20 37.71 -7.44
N GLU A 7 1.40 37.53 -8.00
CA GLU A 7 2.01 36.21 -8.23
C GLU A 7 2.21 35.43 -6.93
N MET A 8 2.65 36.10 -5.86
CA MET A 8 2.85 35.48 -4.55
C MET A 8 1.51 35.02 -3.92
N HIS A 9 0.43 35.78 -4.10
CA HIS A 9 -0.89 35.40 -3.61
C HIS A 9 -1.49 34.24 -4.39
N GLU A 10 -1.30 34.19 -5.70
CA GLU A 10 -1.71 33.04 -6.52
C GLU A 10 -0.93 31.78 -6.15
N GLU A 11 0.38 31.89 -5.97
CA GLU A 11 1.22 30.77 -5.53
C GLU A 11 0.83 30.28 -4.14
N THR A 12 0.59 31.21 -3.21
CA THR A 12 0.11 30.89 -1.85
C THR A 12 -1.24 30.18 -1.90
N ASN A 13 -2.19 30.66 -2.70
CA ASN A 13 -3.50 30.02 -2.84
C ASN A 13 -3.42 28.64 -3.49
N ARG A 14 -2.50 28.45 -4.45
CA ARG A 14 -2.24 27.15 -5.08
C ARG A 14 -1.69 26.15 -4.07
N VAL A 15 -0.65 26.54 -3.31
CA VAL A 15 -0.04 25.70 -2.27
C VAL A 15 -1.06 25.37 -1.18
N LEU A 16 -1.89 26.33 -0.76
CA LEU A 16 -2.96 26.08 0.20
C LEU A 16 -4.04 25.13 -0.35
N GLY A 17 -4.33 25.18 -1.65
CA GLY A 17 -5.22 24.23 -2.32
C GLY A 17 -4.64 22.81 -2.35
N GLU A 18 -3.35 22.68 -2.65
CA GLU A 18 -2.63 21.40 -2.65
C GLU A 18 -2.56 20.79 -1.23
N LEU A 19 -2.23 21.60 -0.22
CA LEU A 19 -2.19 21.17 1.18
C LEU A 19 -3.54 20.70 1.72
N LYS A 20 -4.65 21.30 1.27
CA LYS A 20 -6.02 20.88 1.65
C LYS A 20 -6.46 19.56 1.01
N ASN A 21 -5.80 19.16 -0.07
CA ASN A 21 -6.10 17.91 -0.77
C ASN A 21 -5.18 16.75 -0.35
N LEU A 22 -4.20 17.02 0.53
CA LEU A 22 -3.43 15.93 1.13
C LEU A 22 -4.36 15.09 1.99
N PRO A 23 -4.32 13.75 1.86
CA PRO A 23 -5.15 12.89 2.68
C PRO A 23 -4.77 13.08 4.16
N GLU A 24 -5.78 13.23 5.03
CA GLU A 24 -5.57 13.34 6.49
C GLU A 24 -4.95 12.06 7.07
N GLU A 25 -5.09 10.94 6.36
CA GLU A 25 -4.62 9.61 6.74
C GLU A 25 -3.90 8.94 5.57
N ILE A 26 -2.74 8.34 5.85
CA ILE A 26 -1.96 7.58 4.87
C ILE A 26 -2.48 6.14 4.88
N THR A 27 -3.16 5.73 3.82
CA THR A 27 -3.56 4.33 3.65
C THR A 27 -2.38 3.49 3.17
N VAL A 28 -2.05 2.46 3.95
CA VAL A 28 -1.05 1.43 3.64
C VAL A 28 -1.77 0.12 3.36
N LEU A 29 -1.66 -0.37 2.13
CA LEU A 29 -2.21 -1.66 1.72
C LEU A 29 -1.12 -2.72 1.77
N PHE A 30 -1.24 -3.64 2.73
CA PHE A 30 -0.40 -4.83 2.84
C PHE A 30 -1.06 -6.00 2.10
N MET A 31 -0.32 -6.62 1.18
CA MET A 31 -0.78 -7.77 0.40
C MET A 31 0.15 -8.94 0.59
N ALA A 32 -0.43 -10.09 0.92
CA ALA A 32 0.32 -11.32 1.15
C ALA A 32 -0.14 -12.48 0.24
N SER A 33 0.82 -13.12 -0.42
CA SER A 33 0.62 -14.34 -1.20
C SER A 33 1.39 -15.50 -0.57
N ASN A 34 0.67 -16.56 -0.21
CA ASN A 34 1.23 -17.77 0.38
C ASN A 34 0.60 -19.02 -0.28
N PRO A 35 1.04 -19.40 -1.49
CA PRO A 35 0.49 -20.55 -2.22
C PRO A 35 0.57 -21.85 -1.42
N LEU A 36 -0.40 -22.73 -1.62
CA LEU A 36 -0.50 -24.02 -0.90
C LEU A 36 0.59 -25.01 -1.30
N ASP A 37 1.10 -24.89 -2.53
CA ASP A 37 2.16 -25.71 -3.11
C ASP A 37 3.57 -25.12 -2.91
N ALA A 38 3.67 -23.98 -2.20
CA ALA A 38 4.94 -23.34 -1.84
C ALA A 38 5.24 -23.50 -0.33
N PRO A 39 6.53 -23.38 0.08
CA PRO A 39 6.89 -23.37 1.49
C PRO A 39 6.16 -22.25 2.24
N GLN A 40 5.40 -22.62 3.28
CA GLN A 40 4.61 -21.65 4.03
C GLN A 40 5.48 -20.54 4.64
N LEU A 41 5.15 -19.29 4.34
CA LEU A 41 5.78 -18.11 4.92
C LEU A 41 4.97 -17.58 6.11
N ARG A 42 5.65 -17.05 7.13
CA ARG A 42 5.04 -16.43 8.32
C ARG A 42 4.66 -14.97 8.05
N LEU A 43 3.91 -14.74 6.96
CA LEU A 43 3.51 -13.39 6.53
C LEU A 43 2.52 -12.74 7.52
N ASP A 44 1.78 -13.57 8.25
CA ASP A 44 0.92 -13.19 9.38
C ASP A 44 1.70 -12.46 10.48
N GLU A 45 2.93 -12.91 10.77
CA GLU A 45 3.77 -12.26 11.77
C GLU A 45 4.31 -10.91 11.32
N GLU A 46 4.64 -10.79 10.03
CA GLU A 46 5.07 -9.52 9.44
C GLU A 46 3.96 -8.48 9.54
N ALA A 47 2.74 -8.81 9.07
CA ALA A 47 1.60 -7.91 9.16
C ALA A 47 1.30 -7.51 10.61
N ARG A 48 1.36 -8.48 11.54
CA ARG A 48 1.16 -8.22 12.97
C ARG A 48 2.21 -7.29 13.55
N ALA A 49 3.47 -7.46 13.17
CA ALA A 49 4.57 -6.61 13.62
C ALA A 49 4.41 -5.17 13.09
N ILE A 50 4.05 -5.00 11.81
CA ILE A 50 3.80 -3.69 11.21
C ILE A 50 2.64 -3.00 11.93
N GLN A 51 1.51 -3.68 12.10
CA GLN A 51 0.34 -3.13 12.78
C GLN A 51 0.65 -2.75 14.24
N GLU A 52 1.45 -3.55 14.96
CA GLU A 52 1.89 -3.21 16.32
C GLU A 52 2.73 -1.94 16.36
N MET A 53 3.66 -1.78 15.41
CA MET A 53 4.54 -0.62 15.35
C MET A 53 3.76 0.66 15.00
N ILE A 54 2.81 0.58 14.06
CA ILE A 54 1.89 1.68 13.75
C ILE A 54 1.13 2.10 15.02
N ARG A 55 0.56 1.13 15.75
CA ARG A 55 -0.19 1.41 16.99
C ARG A 55 0.66 2.07 18.09
N LYS A 56 1.95 1.74 18.15
CA LYS A 56 2.92 2.32 19.12
C LYS A 56 3.44 3.69 18.69
N SER A 57 3.21 4.11 17.46
CA SER A 57 3.68 5.40 16.93
C SER A 57 2.86 6.58 17.47
N GLU A 58 3.48 7.76 17.50
CA GLU A 58 2.85 9.01 17.94
C GLU A 58 1.67 9.42 17.04
N HIS A 59 1.78 9.13 15.73
CA HIS A 59 0.80 9.49 14.70
C HIS A 59 0.01 8.28 14.19
N ARG A 60 -0.31 7.33 15.08
CA ARG A 60 -1.03 6.09 14.71
C ARG A 60 -2.36 6.37 13.99
N ASP A 61 -3.02 7.49 14.30
CA ASP A 61 -4.32 7.87 13.74
C ASP A 61 -4.18 8.54 12.35
N SER A 62 -2.94 8.73 11.88
CA SER A 62 -2.61 9.24 10.54
C SER A 62 -2.23 8.11 9.57
N VAL A 63 -2.37 6.84 9.97
CA VAL A 63 -2.05 5.68 9.14
C VAL A 63 -3.16 4.64 9.22
N SER A 64 -3.88 4.44 8.10
CA SER A 64 -4.76 3.28 7.93
C SER A 64 -3.91 2.10 7.44
N PHE A 65 -4.08 0.94 8.07
CA PHE A 65 -3.37 -0.28 7.69
C PHE A 65 -4.35 -1.36 7.30
N ASP A 66 -4.46 -1.61 5.99
CA ASP A 66 -5.37 -2.58 5.41
C ASP A 66 -4.60 -3.80 4.90
N THR A 67 -5.07 -5.00 5.28
CA THR A 67 -4.42 -6.26 4.88
C THR A 67 -5.31 -7.05 3.92
N ARG A 68 -4.74 -7.50 2.79
CA ARG A 68 -5.36 -8.46 1.88
C ARG A 68 -4.50 -9.73 1.80
N TRP A 69 -5.11 -10.86 2.09
CA TRP A 69 -4.46 -12.17 2.13
C TRP A 69 -4.83 -13.00 0.90
N ALA A 70 -4.00 -14.00 0.57
CA ALA A 70 -4.30 -14.98 -0.47
C ALA A 70 -4.59 -14.32 -1.83
N THR A 71 -3.88 -13.23 -2.14
CA THR A 71 -4.21 -12.42 -3.30
C THR A 71 -3.87 -13.16 -4.59
N ARG A 72 -4.88 -13.32 -5.44
CA ARG A 72 -4.67 -13.57 -6.87
C ARG A 72 -4.23 -12.26 -7.50
N ALA A 73 -3.57 -12.32 -8.66
CA ALA A 73 -3.13 -11.11 -9.36
C ALA A 73 -4.27 -10.11 -9.65
N LEU A 74 -5.49 -10.60 -9.89
CA LEU A 74 -6.67 -9.75 -10.10
C LEU A 74 -7.13 -9.07 -8.78
N ASP A 75 -7.05 -9.80 -7.67
CA ASP A 75 -7.45 -9.29 -6.35
C ASP A 75 -6.55 -8.13 -5.92
N VAL A 76 -5.28 -8.12 -6.34
CA VAL A 76 -4.34 -7.02 -6.13
C VAL A 76 -4.83 -5.74 -6.79
N ILE A 77 -5.12 -5.79 -8.09
CA ILE A 77 -5.54 -4.60 -8.85
C ILE A 77 -6.88 -4.09 -8.33
N GLN A 78 -7.78 -5.00 -7.98
CA GLN A 78 -9.04 -4.63 -7.35
C GLN A 78 -8.82 -3.93 -6.00
N ALA A 79 -7.99 -4.49 -5.12
CA ALA A 79 -7.69 -3.90 -3.81
C ALA A 79 -7.04 -2.51 -3.93
N ILE A 80 -6.12 -2.32 -4.89
CA ILE A 80 -5.50 -1.01 -5.14
C ILE A 80 -6.57 0.02 -5.55
N ASN A 81 -7.50 -0.36 -6.43
CA ASN A 81 -8.55 0.54 -6.89
C ASN A 81 -9.61 0.83 -5.81
N GLU A 82 -9.91 -0.14 -4.95
CA GLU A 82 -10.88 0.02 -3.86
C GLU A 82 -10.34 0.88 -2.72
N GLU A 83 -9.09 0.63 -2.31
CA GLU A 83 -8.50 1.29 -1.14
C GLU A 83 -7.75 2.59 -1.48
N ASN A 84 -7.44 2.81 -2.77
CA ASN A 84 -6.64 3.94 -3.28
C ASN A 84 -5.41 4.26 -2.37
N PRO A 85 -4.56 3.26 -2.09
CA PRO A 85 -3.55 3.38 -1.06
C PRO A 85 -2.41 4.32 -1.47
N ALA A 86 -1.86 5.02 -0.49
CA ALA A 86 -0.64 5.82 -0.68
C ALA A 86 0.61 4.94 -0.72
N ILE A 87 0.60 3.83 0.02
CA ILE A 87 1.72 2.88 0.12
C ILE A 87 1.19 1.46 -0.11
N ILE A 88 1.90 0.70 -0.93
CA ILE A 88 1.64 -0.73 -1.16
C ILE A 88 2.83 -1.53 -0.65
N HIS A 89 2.58 -2.47 0.26
CA HIS A 89 3.57 -3.43 0.73
C HIS A 89 3.18 -4.83 0.25
N PHE A 90 4.06 -5.48 -0.50
CA PHE A 90 3.83 -6.85 -0.98
C PHE A 90 4.78 -7.83 -0.30
N SER A 91 4.21 -8.85 0.32
CA SER A 91 4.94 -9.93 0.97
C SER A 91 4.57 -11.27 0.34
N GLY A 92 5.56 -12.03 -0.13
CA GLY A 92 5.31 -13.32 -0.76
C GLY A 92 6.59 -13.96 -1.28
N HIS A 93 6.44 -15.00 -2.08
CA HIS A 93 7.58 -15.60 -2.77
C HIS A 93 7.98 -14.76 -3.98
N GLY A 94 9.28 -14.54 -4.14
CA GLY A 94 9.89 -14.09 -5.38
C GLY A 94 10.59 -15.27 -6.08
N SER A 95 10.63 -15.27 -7.41
CA SER A 95 11.49 -16.20 -8.16
C SER A 95 12.91 -15.66 -8.29
N GLU A 96 13.85 -16.51 -8.72
CA GLU A 96 15.22 -16.08 -9.08
C GLU A 96 15.25 -15.09 -10.26
N ASP A 97 14.15 -14.98 -11.00
CA ASP A 97 13.96 -14.11 -12.16
C ASP A 97 13.23 -12.79 -11.82
N ASP A 98 13.22 -12.40 -10.53
CA ASP A 98 12.56 -11.20 -9.99
C ASP A 98 11.02 -11.17 -10.21
N GLU A 99 10.39 -12.33 -10.36
CA GLU A 99 8.93 -12.43 -10.55
C GLU A 99 8.20 -12.57 -9.21
N LEU A 100 7.00 -12.01 -9.13
CA LEU A 100 6.12 -12.16 -7.98
C LEU A 100 5.29 -13.43 -8.11
N VAL A 101 5.23 -14.23 -7.04
CA VAL A 101 4.40 -15.43 -6.98
C VAL A 101 3.07 -15.11 -6.31
N PHE A 102 1.99 -15.19 -7.09
CA PHE A 102 0.60 -15.06 -6.62
C PHE A 102 -0.07 -16.42 -6.50
N GLN A 103 -1.30 -16.43 -5.98
CA GLN A 103 -2.15 -17.61 -6.04
C GLN A 103 -2.98 -17.65 -7.33
N ASP A 104 -3.23 -18.85 -7.84
CA ASP A 104 -4.26 -19.11 -8.84
C ASP A 104 -5.64 -19.42 -8.20
N ASN A 105 -6.61 -19.80 -9.03
CA ASN A 105 -7.95 -20.14 -8.53
C ASN A 105 -8.01 -21.40 -7.67
N GLN A 106 -6.97 -22.24 -7.72
CA GLN A 106 -6.83 -23.48 -6.97
C GLN A 106 -5.93 -23.30 -5.73
N GLY A 107 -5.38 -22.10 -5.51
CA GLY A 107 -4.46 -21.80 -4.42
C GLY A 107 -3.00 -22.18 -4.70
N ASN A 108 -2.67 -22.54 -5.94
CA ASN A 108 -1.31 -22.89 -6.36
C ASN A 108 -0.52 -21.65 -6.79
N ALA A 109 0.80 -21.79 -6.81
CA ALA A 109 1.73 -20.75 -7.20
C ALA A 109 1.54 -20.38 -8.68
N LYS A 110 1.41 -19.08 -8.93
CA LYS A 110 1.36 -18.49 -10.26
C LYS A 110 2.33 -17.33 -10.34
N LEU A 111 3.34 -17.48 -11.20
CA LEU A 111 4.29 -16.41 -11.50
C LEU A 111 3.61 -15.30 -12.31
N VAL A 112 3.90 -14.06 -11.94
CA VAL A 112 3.43 -12.86 -12.61
C VAL A 112 4.61 -11.92 -12.79
N ARG A 113 4.69 -11.34 -13.98
CA ARG A 113 5.68 -10.36 -14.41
C ARG A 113 5.00 -9.03 -14.74
#